data_AF-A0A367JSF5-F1
#
_entry.id   AF-A0A367JSF5-F1
#
_cell.length_a   1.000
_cell.length_b   1.000
_cell.length_c   1.000
_cell.angle_alpha   90.00
_cell.angle_beta   90.00
_cell.angle_gamma   90.00
#
_symmetry.space_group_name_H-M   'P 1'
#
loop_
_entity.id
_entity.type
_entity.pdbx_description
1 polymer ?
#
loop_
_entity_poly.entity_id
_entity_poly.type
_entity_poly.pdbx_seq_one_letter_code
_entity_poly.pdbx_strand_id
1 'polypeptide(L)'
;MTEQDTLESCKEKFVNLISELNDSQFHEFQEFVATAMEEYHSQLHNEQDIEMEEHDGDFQPVSDLKMMRLGRIIKDLRAQVPVSAEAPGEKIVIPDTDEFKEYNQDNTVHVDSFLFTEEDVDDLVDEGKMSRNYCLDCKSKKVKPLNFISHSASVLQLQFLYQVALASS
;
A
#
# COMPACT_ATOMS: atom_id res chain seq x y z
N MET A 1 17.80 23.16 26.54
CA MET A 1 17.94 21.91 25.78
C MET A 1 16.70 21.83 24.92
N THR A 2 16.85 21.99 23.62
CA THR A 2 15.72 21.99 22.68
C THR A 2 15.28 20.55 22.39
N GLU A 3 14.06 20.31 21.90
CA GLU A 3 13.62 18.97 21.47
C GLU A 3 14.59 18.36 20.44
N GLN A 4 15.17 19.21 19.60
CA GLN A 4 16.14 18.82 18.58
C GLN A 4 17.46 18.31 19.18
N ASP A 5 17.92 18.89 20.30
CA ASP A 5 19.09 18.40 21.05
C ASP A 5 18.82 17.03 21.69
N THR A 6 17.57 16.76 22.07
CA THR A 6 17.18 15.51 22.72
C THR A 6 17.15 14.37 21.70
N LEU A 7 16.58 14.62 20.51
CA LEU A 7 16.54 13.64 19.43
C LEU A 7 17.94 13.24 18.95
N GLU A 8 18.82 14.21 18.73
CA GLU A 8 20.19 13.94 18.30
C GLU A 8 20.98 13.16 19.37
N SER A 9 20.79 13.50 20.65
CA SER A 9 21.39 12.73 21.75
C SER A 9 20.90 11.27 21.80
N CYS A 10 19.60 11.03 21.52
CA CYS A 10 19.05 9.69 21.45
C CYS A 10 19.60 8.89 20.28
N LYS A 11 19.72 9.49 19.09
CA LYS A 11 20.32 8.84 17.90
C LYS A 11 21.76 8.41 18.17
N GLU A 12 22.57 9.31 18.75
CA GLU A 12 23.97 9.02 19.07
C GLU A 12 24.09 7.84 20.06
N LYS A 13 23.28 7.84 21.12
CA LYS A 13 23.24 6.73 22.09
C LYS A 13 22.82 5.41 21.45
N PHE A 14 21.87 5.44 20.53
CA PHE A 14 21.41 4.25 19.83
C PHE A 14 22.48 3.65 18.91
N VAL A 15 23.19 4.52 18.16
CA VAL A 15 24.31 4.09 17.31
C VAL A 15 25.44 3.49 18.15
N ASN A 16 25.79 4.12 19.27
CA ASN A 16 26.80 3.60 20.19
C ASN A 16 26.39 2.22 20.75
N LEU A 17 25.12 2.05 21.14
CA LEU A 17 24.60 0.78 21.63
C LEU A 17 24.71 -0.34 20.57
N ILE A 18 24.40 -0.05 19.31
CA ILE A 18 24.53 -1.02 18.21
C ILE A 18 26.00 -1.39 17.98
N SER A 19 26.92 -0.43 18.09
CA SER A 19 28.34 -0.64 17.80
C SER A 19 29.04 -1.61 18.77
N GLU A 20 28.44 -1.88 19.93
CA GLU A 20 28.96 -2.83 20.92
C GLU A 20 28.60 -4.29 20.61
N LEU A 21 27.70 -4.54 19.66
CA LEU A 21 27.20 -5.87 19.34
C LEU A 21 28.04 -6.54 18.25
N ASN A 22 28.23 -7.86 18.38
CA ASN A 22 28.72 -8.68 17.27
C ASN A 22 27.59 -9.11 16.32
N ASP A 23 27.92 -9.66 15.15
CA ASP A 23 26.94 -9.99 14.10
C ASP A 23 25.75 -10.85 14.58
N SER A 24 25.99 -11.87 15.42
CA SER A 24 24.92 -12.72 15.94
C SER A 24 24.02 -11.95 16.91
N GLN A 25 24.63 -11.19 17.81
CA GLN A 25 23.91 -10.36 18.80
C GLN A 25 23.15 -9.22 18.12
N PHE A 26 23.68 -8.67 17.04
CA PHE A 26 23.02 -7.63 16.26
C PHE A 26 21.72 -8.15 15.65
N HIS A 27 21.71 -9.37 15.10
CA HIS A 27 20.50 -9.94 14.50
C HIS A 27 19.41 -10.19 15.55
N GLU A 28 19.76 -10.75 16.71
CA GLU A 28 18.85 -10.94 17.84
C GLU A 28 18.34 -9.59 18.38
N PHE A 29 19.22 -8.59 18.48
CA PHE A 29 18.86 -7.24 18.91
C PHE A 29 17.96 -6.53 17.90
N GLN A 30 18.16 -6.75 16.60
CA GLN A 30 17.32 -6.22 15.55
C GLN A 30 15.88 -6.77 15.65
N GLU A 31 15.73 -8.07 15.88
CA GLU A 31 14.42 -8.71 16.09
C GLU A 31 13.74 -8.17 17.37
N PHE A 32 14.51 -8.01 18.44
CA PHE A 32 14.03 -7.40 19.69
C PHE A 32 13.57 -5.96 19.48
N VAL A 33 14.36 -5.10 18.83
CA VAL A 33 13.99 -3.69 18.60
C VAL A 33 12.75 -3.59 17.72
N ALA A 34 12.64 -4.43 16.68
CA ALA A 34 11.44 -4.50 15.85
C ALA A 34 10.20 -4.85 16.68
N THR A 35 10.30 -5.89 17.51
CA THR A 35 9.22 -6.32 18.42
C THR A 35 8.86 -5.24 19.44
N ALA A 36 9.86 -4.62 20.08
CA ALA A 36 9.65 -3.58 21.08
C ALA A 36 9.00 -2.33 20.48
N MET A 37 9.36 -1.96 19.24
CA MET A 37 8.69 -0.87 18.53
C MET A 37 7.26 -1.21 18.17
N GLU A 38 6.96 -2.46 17.80
CA GLU A 38 5.60 -2.93 17.55
C GLU A 38 4.74 -2.94 18.82
N GLU A 39 5.28 -3.40 19.94
CA GLU A 39 4.59 -3.38 21.24
C GLU A 39 4.35 -1.94 21.72
N TYR A 40 5.36 -1.07 21.65
CA TYR A 40 5.22 0.34 22.03
C TYR A 40 4.21 1.07 21.14
N HIS A 41 4.23 0.80 19.83
CA HIS A 41 3.21 1.32 18.92
C HIS A 41 1.82 0.75 19.22
N SER A 42 1.70 -0.52 19.63
CA SER A 42 0.41 -1.10 20.02
C SER A 42 -0.14 -0.50 21.32
N GLN A 43 0.75 -0.15 22.26
CA GLN A 43 0.37 0.51 23.52
C GLN A 43 -0.10 1.95 23.30
N LEU A 44 0.57 2.71 22.43
CA LEU A 44 0.09 4.04 22.04
C LEU A 44 -1.26 3.98 21.30
N HIS A 45 -1.54 2.89 20.59
CA HIS A 45 -2.76 2.72 19.80
C HIS A 45 -3.92 2.07 20.59
N ASN A 46 -3.69 1.59 21.82
CA ASN A 46 -4.75 1.06 22.69
C ASN A 46 -5.49 2.15 23.51
N GLU A 47 -4.95 3.38 23.58
CA GLU A 47 -5.61 4.52 24.26
C GLU A 47 -6.03 5.65 23.31
N GLN A 48 -5.72 5.57 22.01
CA GLN A 48 -6.13 6.52 20.98
C GLN A 48 -6.92 5.82 19.86
N ASP A 49 -8.07 5.25 20.23
CA ASP A 49 -9.15 5.07 19.27
C ASP A 49 -9.57 6.47 18.80
N ILE A 50 -9.36 6.75 17.51
CA ILE A 50 -10.00 7.83 16.76
C ILE A 50 -9.68 9.23 17.32
N GLU A 51 -8.43 9.68 17.18
CA GLU A 51 -8.26 11.13 16.99
C GLU A 51 -8.86 11.45 15.61
N MET A 52 -10.14 11.86 15.61
CA MET A 52 -10.64 12.78 14.60
C MET A 52 -9.69 13.97 14.64
N GLU A 53 -8.67 13.98 13.79
CA GLU A 53 -7.91 15.19 13.54
C GLU A 53 -8.95 16.26 13.16
N GLU A 54 -8.97 17.38 13.90
CA GLU A 54 -9.80 18.53 13.55
C GLU A 54 -9.34 19.00 12.17
N HIS A 55 -10.05 18.53 11.15
CA HIS A 55 -9.72 18.78 9.77
C HIS A 55 -10.20 20.19 9.44
N ASP A 56 -9.28 21.16 9.33
CA ASP A 56 -9.57 22.57 8.98
C ASP A 56 -9.98 22.73 7.48
N GLY A 57 -10.52 21.67 6.89
CA GLY A 57 -10.96 21.59 5.50
C GLY A 57 -9.83 21.55 4.45
N ASP A 58 -8.56 21.65 4.85
CA ASP A 58 -7.43 21.65 3.92
C ASP A 58 -6.83 20.24 3.75
N PHE A 59 -6.52 19.85 2.51
CA PHE A 59 -6.01 18.51 2.21
C PHE A 59 -4.59 18.34 2.76
N GLN A 60 -4.44 17.49 3.78
CA GLN A 60 -3.17 17.27 4.45
C GLN A 60 -2.53 15.94 4.00
N PRO A 61 -1.29 15.95 3.49
CA PRO A 61 -0.56 14.72 3.21
C PRO A 61 -0.55 13.79 4.42
N VAL A 62 -0.83 12.51 4.20
CA VAL A 62 -0.73 11.52 5.29
C VAL A 62 0.70 11.49 5.82
N SER A 63 0.86 11.62 7.14
CA SER A 63 2.17 11.60 7.78
C SER A 63 2.98 10.35 7.39
N ASP A 64 4.31 10.48 7.30
CA ASP A 64 5.22 9.39 6.94
C ASP A 64 5.03 8.14 7.81
N LEU A 65 4.72 8.30 9.10
CA LEU A 65 4.45 7.19 10.01
C LEU A 65 3.20 6.41 9.61
N LYS A 66 2.10 7.11 9.29
CA LYS A 66 0.85 6.50 8.82
C LYS A 66 1.05 5.85 7.44
N MET A 67 1.85 6.47 6.55
CA MET A 67 2.23 5.88 5.26
C MET A 67 3.08 4.61 5.41
N MET A 68 4.04 4.60 6.34
CA MET A 68 4.85 3.41 6.62
C MET A 68 3.98 2.25 7.12
N ARG A 69 3.01 2.54 8.00
CA ARG A 69 2.04 1.53 8.47
C ARG A 69 1.16 1.03 7.32
N LEU A 70 0.66 1.93 6.49
CA LEU A 70 -0.15 1.54 5.33
C LEU A 70 0.64 0.65 4.37
N GLY A 71 1.92 0.98 4.12
CA GLY A 71 2.80 0.14 3.31
C GLY A 71 2.99 -1.28 3.87
N ARG A 72 3.05 -1.43 5.21
CA ARG A 72 3.07 -2.77 5.84
C ARG A 72 1.77 -3.52 5.60
N ILE A 73 0.62 -2.86 5.82
CA ILE A 73 -0.70 -3.45 5.57
C ILE A 73 -0.83 -3.90 4.11
N ILE A 74 -0.45 -3.05 3.16
CA ILE A 74 -0.48 -3.38 1.72
C ILE A 74 0.40 -4.61 1.45
N LYS A 75 1.63 -4.64 1.98
CA LYS A 75 2.54 -5.77 1.82
C LYS A 75 1.96 -7.07 2.37
N ASP A 76 1.38 -7.03 3.56
CA ASP A 76 0.80 -8.20 4.21
C ASP A 76 -0.44 -8.71 3.45
N LEU A 77 -1.26 -7.80 2.91
CA LEU A 77 -2.41 -8.15 2.08
C LEU A 77 -1.98 -8.76 0.75
N ARG A 78 -0.99 -8.19 0.06
CA ARG A 78 -0.44 -8.74 -1.20
C ARG A 78 0.04 -10.20 -1.05
N ALA A 79 0.46 -10.62 0.15
CA ALA A 79 0.85 -11.99 0.42
C ALA A 79 -0.33 -12.97 0.59
N GLN A 80 -1.53 -12.45 0.84
CA GLN A 80 -2.72 -13.23 1.18
C GLN A 80 -3.78 -13.24 0.08
N VAL A 81 -3.81 -12.23 -0.78
CA VAL A 81 -4.84 -12.07 -1.82
C VAL A 81 -4.23 -12.06 -3.24
N PRO A 82 -4.98 -12.45 -4.28
CA PRO A 82 -4.54 -12.27 -5.66
C PRO A 82 -4.38 -10.78 -6.01
N VAL A 83 -3.75 -10.49 -7.16
CA VAL A 83 -3.53 -9.10 -7.63
C VAL A 83 -4.83 -8.31 -7.80
N SER A 84 -5.92 -8.99 -8.15
CA SER A 84 -7.25 -8.38 -8.24
C SER A 84 -7.96 -8.21 -6.89
N ALA A 85 -7.38 -8.75 -5.81
CA ALA A 85 -7.93 -8.79 -4.45
C ALA A 85 -9.33 -9.42 -4.30
N GLU A 86 -9.77 -10.17 -5.31
CA GLU A 86 -11.09 -10.77 -5.36
C GLU A 86 -11.29 -11.87 -4.29
N ALA A 87 -12.45 -11.84 -3.64
CA ALA A 87 -12.82 -12.87 -2.69
C ALA A 87 -13.24 -14.17 -3.41
N PRO A 88 -13.07 -15.35 -2.79
CA PRO A 88 -13.56 -16.60 -3.35
C PRO A 88 -15.08 -16.55 -3.58
N GLY A 89 -15.50 -16.62 -4.84
CA GLY A 89 -16.91 -16.58 -5.22
C GLY A 89 -17.48 -15.17 -5.44
N GLU A 90 -16.64 -14.14 -5.37
CA GLU A 90 -17.00 -12.80 -5.83
C GLU A 90 -17.35 -12.85 -7.33
N LYS A 91 -18.48 -12.21 -7.69
CA LYS A 91 -18.95 -12.20 -9.06
C LYS A 91 -18.70 -10.83 -9.68
N ILE A 92 -17.59 -10.72 -10.41
CA ILE A 92 -17.31 -9.54 -11.23
C ILE A 92 -18.13 -9.59 -12.51
N VAL A 93 -18.77 -8.47 -12.81
CA VAL A 93 -19.53 -8.26 -14.04
C VAL A 93 -19.07 -6.96 -14.67
N ILE A 94 -18.66 -7.03 -15.93
CA ILE A 94 -18.41 -5.85 -16.75
C ILE A 94 -19.78 -5.21 -17.05
N PRO A 95 -20.03 -3.94 -16.68
CA PRO A 95 -21.32 -3.30 -16.91
C PRO A 95 -21.69 -3.28 -18.40
N ASP A 96 -22.97 -3.54 -18.72
CA ASP A 96 -23.50 -3.39 -20.08
C ASP A 96 -23.86 -1.92 -20.34
N THR A 97 -22.83 -1.07 -20.41
CA THR A 97 -22.96 0.34 -20.79
C THR A 97 -22.10 0.62 -22.02
N ASP A 98 -22.42 1.71 -22.74
CA ASP A 98 -21.70 2.08 -23.96
C ASP A 98 -20.18 2.30 -23.71
N GLU A 99 -19.80 2.69 -22.49
CA GLU A 99 -18.41 2.89 -22.08
C GLU A 99 -17.62 1.58 -22.00
N PHE A 100 -18.23 0.49 -21.52
CA PHE A 100 -17.58 -0.81 -21.33
C PHE A 100 -17.93 -1.83 -22.41
N LYS A 101 -18.60 -1.42 -23.49
CA LYS A 101 -19.09 -2.30 -24.55
C LYS A 101 -17.99 -3.11 -25.24
N GLU A 102 -16.76 -2.59 -25.27
CA GLU A 102 -15.60 -3.27 -25.86
C GLU A 102 -14.82 -4.14 -24.85
N TYR A 103 -15.20 -4.12 -23.57
CA TYR A 103 -14.54 -4.84 -22.49
C TYR A 103 -15.12 -6.24 -22.37
N ASN A 104 -14.25 -7.22 -22.18
CA ASN A 104 -14.60 -8.61 -21.95
C ASN A 104 -13.52 -9.28 -21.09
N GLN A 105 -13.78 -10.53 -20.69
CA GLN A 105 -12.88 -11.29 -19.82
C GLN A 105 -11.50 -11.58 -20.45
N ASP A 106 -11.41 -11.62 -21.78
CA ASP A 106 -10.15 -11.92 -22.47
C ASP A 106 -9.24 -10.68 -22.62
N ASN A 107 -9.84 -9.48 -22.60
CA ASN A 107 -9.12 -8.23 -22.82
C ASN A 107 -9.06 -7.30 -21.60
N THR A 108 -9.53 -7.76 -20.44
CA THR A 108 -9.61 -6.97 -19.21
C THR A 108 -8.84 -7.64 -18.08
N VAL A 109 -8.01 -6.86 -17.40
CA VAL A 109 -7.25 -7.27 -16.21
C VAL A 109 -7.73 -6.46 -15.03
N HIS A 110 -8.08 -7.16 -13.95
CA HIS A 110 -8.47 -6.56 -12.69
C HIS A 110 -7.24 -6.41 -11.80
N VAL A 111 -7.01 -5.19 -11.31
CA VAL A 111 -5.92 -4.86 -10.40
C VAL A 111 -6.48 -4.00 -9.27
N ASP A 112 -6.24 -4.40 -8.03
CA ASP A 112 -6.66 -3.62 -6.88
C ASP A 112 -5.75 -2.39 -6.71
N SER A 113 -6.28 -1.18 -6.92
CA SER A 113 -5.51 0.08 -6.83
C SER A 113 -5.17 0.53 -5.42
N PHE A 114 -5.80 -0.04 -4.39
CA PHE A 114 -5.33 0.13 -3.02
C PHE A 114 -4.03 -0.65 -2.82
N LEU A 115 -3.98 -1.88 -3.35
CA LEU A 115 -2.84 -2.75 -3.19
C LEU A 115 -1.71 -2.47 -4.17
N PHE A 116 -1.98 -2.10 -5.42
CA PHE A 116 -0.98 -1.92 -6.47
C PHE A 116 -1.11 -0.54 -7.10
N THR A 117 -0.04 0.23 -7.06
CA THR A 117 0.07 1.49 -7.82
C THR A 117 0.33 1.20 -9.30
N GLU A 118 0.24 2.22 -10.15
CA GLU A 118 0.64 2.09 -11.55
C GLU A 118 2.13 1.68 -11.68
N GLU A 119 3.00 2.18 -10.80
CA GLU A 119 4.41 1.80 -10.78
C GLU A 119 4.60 0.32 -10.38
N ASP A 120 3.85 -0.18 -9.39
CA ASP A 120 3.89 -1.60 -9.02
C ASP A 120 3.41 -2.50 -10.18
N VAL A 121 2.41 -2.06 -10.95
CA VAL A 121 1.94 -2.79 -12.14
C VAL A 121 3.03 -2.84 -13.21
N ASP A 122 3.79 -1.76 -13.37
CA ASP A 122 4.88 -1.69 -14.33
C ASP A 122 6.02 -2.62 -13.95
N ASP A 123 6.37 -2.65 -12.66
CA ASP A 123 7.35 -3.60 -12.13
C ASP A 123 6.89 -5.06 -12.35
N LEU A 124 5.62 -5.38 -12.13
CA LEU A 124 5.08 -6.71 -12.41
C LEU A 124 5.16 -7.10 -13.89
N VAL A 125 5.01 -6.13 -14.79
CA VAL A 125 5.14 -6.33 -16.23
C VAL A 125 6.59 -6.57 -16.62
N ASP A 126 7.51 -5.77 -16.07
CA ASP A 126 8.95 -5.89 -16.33
C ASP A 126 9.53 -7.20 -15.78
N GLU A 127 9.00 -7.68 -14.65
CA GLU A 127 9.31 -9.00 -14.07
C GLU A 127 8.67 -10.17 -14.85
N GLY A 128 7.81 -9.89 -15.83
CA GLY A 128 7.10 -10.91 -16.62
C GLY A 128 6.00 -11.63 -15.87
N LYS A 129 5.57 -11.10 -14.71
CA LYS A 129 4.43 -11.62 -13.92
C LYS A 129 3.08 -11.16 -14.45
N MET A 130 3.08 -10.10 -15.26
CA MET A 130 1.90 -9.51 -15.88
C MET A 130 2.20 -9.08 -17.32
N SER A 131 1.17 -8.92 -18.14
CA SER A 131 1.31 -8.39 -19.51
C SER A 131 0.43 -7.17 -19.69
N ARG A 132 0.94 -6.16 -20.39
CA ARG A 132 0.12 -5.02 -20.86
C ARG A 132 -0.65 -5.30 -22.15
N ASN A 133 -0.37 -6.42 -22.81
CA ASN A 133 -0.96 -6.75 -24.10
C ASN A 133 -1.45 -8.20 -24.15
N TYR A 134 -2.50 -8.44 -24.92
CA TYR A 134 -2.99 -9.78 -25.25
C TYR A 134 -2.83 -10.08 -26.74
N CYS A 135 -2.71 -11.36 -27.05
CA CYS A 135 -2.52 -11.85 -28.40
C CYS A 135 -3.88 -12.04 -29.09
N LEU A 136 -4.06 -11.47 -30.28
CA LEU A 136 -5.30 -11.64 -31.05
C LEU A 136 -5.37 -12.97 -31.79
N ASP A 137 -4.21 -13.51 -32.16
CA ASP A 137 -4.07 -14.75 -32.93
C ASP A 137 -2.93 -15.54 -32.28
N CYS A 138 -3.21 -16.64 -31.57
CA CYS A 138 -2.23 -17.30 -30.69
C CYS A 138 -0.88 -17.56 -31.39
N LYS A 139 0.23 -17.29 -30.69
CA LYS A 139 1.62 -17.35 -31.19
C LYS A 139 1.95 -16.35 -32.32
N SER A 140 1.10 -15.37 -32.60
CA SER A 140 1.44 -14.26 -33.50
C SER A 140 2.07 -13.08 -32.75
N LYS A 141 2.64 -12.15 -33.51
CA LYS A 141 3.07 -10.83 -33.01
C LYS A 141 1.94 -9.79 -33.02
N LYS A 142 0.73 -10.20 -33.38
CA LYS A 142 -0.43 -9.31 -33.50
C LYS A 142 -1.09 -9.20 -32.12
N VAL A 143 -0.72 -8.16 -31.41
CA VAL A 143 -1.16 -7.92 -30.03
C VAL A 143 -2.00 -6.64 -29.95
N LYS A 144 -2.83 -6.54 -28.90
CA LYS A 144 -3.53 -5.32 -28.51
C LYS A 144 -3.34 -5.06 -27.02
N PRO A 145 -3.46 -3.79 -26.57
CA PRO A 145 -3.44 -3.46 -25.15
C PRO A 145 -4.55 -4.17 -24.38
N LEU A 146 -4.24 -4.55 -23.14
CA LEU A 146 -5.21 -4.98 -22.14
C LEU A 146 -5.82 -3.77 -21.45
N ASN A 147 -7.09 -3.88 -21.07
CA ASN A 147 -7.78 -2.88 -20.26
C ASN A 147 -7.51 -3.17 -18.78
N PHE A 148 -6.92 -2.22 -18.07
CA PHE A 148 -6.69 -2.33 -16.63
C PHE A 148 -7.80 -1.61 -15.88
N ILE A 149 -8.46 -2.32 -14.97
CA ILE A 149 -9.53 -1.76 -14.15
C ILE A 149 -9.35 -2.14 -12.69
N SER A 150 -9.72 -1.21 -11.81
CA SER A 150 -9.74 -1.42 -10.36
C SER A 150 -11.16 -1.36 -9.83
N HIS A 151 -11.43 -2.18 -8.82
CA HIS A 151 -12.68 -2.17 -8.05
C HIS A 151 -12.51 -1.56 -6.65
N SER A 152 -11.28 -1.16 -6.31
CA SER A 152 -10.93 -0.52 -5.05
C SER A 152 -10.46 0.92 -5.27
N ALA A 153 -10.61 1.73 -4.22
CA ALA A 153 -10.09 3.09 -4.21
C ALA A 153 -8.60 3.08 -3.87
N SER A 154 -7.79 3.82 -4.63
CA SER A 154 -6.37 3.99 -4.33
C SER A 154 -6.16 4.72 -2.99
N VAL A 155 -4.96 4.61 -2.43
CA VAL A 155 -4.58 5.34 -1.20
C VAL A 155 -4.89 6.83 -1.31
N LEU A 156 -4.56 7.45 -2.45
CA LEU A 156 -4.82 8.87 -2.70
C LEU A 156 -6.33 9.18 -2.77
N GLN A 157 -7.11 8.32 -3.42
CA GLN A 157 -8.56 8.47 -3.50
C GLN A 157 -9.23 8.33 -2.12
N LEU A 158 -8.78 7.37 -1.31
CA LEU A 158 -9.24 7.22 0.07
C LEU A 158 -8.89 8.44 0.92
N GLN A 159 -7.66 8.94 0.80
CA GLN A 159 -7.26 10.15 1.50
C GLN A 159 -8.16 11.33 1.13
N PHE A 160 -8.40 11.56 -0.16
CA PHE A 160 -9.31 12.60 -0.63
C PHE A 160 -10.74 12.40 -0.10
N LEU A 161 -11.23 11.16 -0.13
CA LEU A 161 -12.57 10.83 0.38
C LEU A 161 -12.72 11.26 1.84
N TYR A 162 -11.79 10.85 2.71
CA TYR A 162 -11.89 11.13 4.15
C TYR A 162 -11.55 12.57 4.52
N GLN A 163 -10.60 13.20 3.83
CA GLN A 163 -10.13 14.56 4.16
C GLN A 163 -10.94 15.67 3.50
N VAL A 164 -11.59 15.39 2.36
CA VAL A 164 -12.25 16.45 1.59
C VAL A 164 -13.72 16.15 1.45
N ALA A 165 -14.06 15.01 0.86
CA ALA A 165 -15.46 14.71 0.53
C ALA A 165 -16.32 14.47 1.78
N LEU A 166 -15.75 13.84 2.82
CA LEU A 166 -16.44 13.49 4.06
C LEU A 166 -16.08 14.39 5.25
N ALA A 167 -15.09 15.27 5.11
CA ALA A 167 -14.65 16.13 6.22
C ALA A 167 -15.71 17.16 6.68
N SER A 168 -16.79 17.34 5.91
CA SER A 168 -17.87 18.28 6.20
C SER A 168 -19.27 17.61 6.29
N SER A 169 -19.32 16.28 6.31
CA SER A 169 -20.58 15.50 6.42
C SER A 169 -20.98 15.20 7.86
#